data_AF-A0A250IBV1-F1
#
_entry.id   AF-A0A250IBV1-F1
#
_cell.length_a   1.000
_cell.length_b   1.000
_cell.length_c   1.000
_cell.angle_alpha   90.00
_cell.angle_beta   90.00
_cell.angle_gamma   90.00
#
_symmetry.space_group_name_H-M   'P 1'
#
loop_
_entity.id
_entity.type
_entity.pdbx_description
1 polymer ?
#
loop_
_entity_poly.entity_id
_entity_poly.type
_entity_poly.pdbx_seq_one_letter_code
_entity_poly.pdbx_strand_id
1 'polypeptide(L)'
;MHARPLVLLLAGLGTACAHTDPRLWDAALGLDRPDRTAQAEETLNHAGAEGIDVLLRTARAGGESTALQAVLLTQPCPALYLGLHPGHRERDTRSPSLSAARLLARRALAEPPLLQRLVSSPEPFERQLAFASLAGEPTTLLATLPRLEHEHDARVLMSAEQALSCAGFVRTTTASAASPEALRAGQRRLEEWMKARLPERRCDTPADMKGEQQEGLATGAWSVAGWGSSGHEFTLHLETDQGVRVNLGPACALAMYDALAHRGVYLSGLVLPLGTEAWLSRDIRQEAARRAITDLSHYPESQRNRIAAELVNAGHEVPVNVAFQADNTFAQAEELEAAARQKQPGARPSIERYVFCRGTFGTSGISLLGYVATPEAAQSAYELATRCPGALGEATTALVRLEDTRAVELLGPALENPGFARDELILALLEHATPAVHEKLRALEAGGSQEAAGILQRMRERADEPR
;
A
#
# COMPACT_ATOMS: atom_id res chain seq x y z
N MET A 1 -8.40 4.35 39.10
CA MET A 1 -9.87 4.37 38.99
C MET A 1 -10.24 5.39 37.92
N HIS A 2 -10.74 4.94 36.77
CA HIS A 2 -11.59 5.66 35.79
C HIS A 2 -11.51 4.89 34.46
N ALA A 3 -12.22 3.76 34.40
CA ALA A 3 -12.55 3.07 33.16
C ALA A 3 -14.08 3.20 33.00
N ARG A 4 -14.51 4.21 32.23
CA ARG A 4 -15.89 4.42 31.76
C ARG A 4 -15.83 5.59 30.76
N PRO A 5 -15.71 5.28 29.46
CA PRO A 5 -16.82 5.65 28.57
C PRO A 5 -17.11 4.66 27.42
N LEU A 6 -16.48 3.48 27.35
CA LEU A 6 -16.68 2.58 26.19
C LEU A 6 -18.01 1.79 26.23
N VAL A 7 -18.64 1.66 27.40
CA VAL A 7 -19.86 0.84 27.59
C VAL A 7 -21.11 1.52 27.02
N LEU A 8 -21.10 2.84 26.79
CA LEU A 8 -22.30 3.56 26.35
C LEU A 8 -22.47 3.68 24.83
N LEU A 9 -21.46 3.37 24.02
CA LEU A 9 -21.55 3.51 22.55
C LEU A 9 -22.09 2.26 21.83
N LEU A 10 -22.27 1.14 22.54
CA LEU A 10 -22.77 -0.13 21.97
C LEU A 10 -24.31 -0.29 22.04
N ALA A 11 -25.05 0.71 22.55
CA ALA A 11 -26.47 0.59 22.83
C ALA A 11 -27.42 1.03 21.68
N GLY A 12 -26.89 1.53 20.56
CA GLY A 12 -27.71 2.07 19.47
C GLY A 12 -27.42 1.37 18.14
N LEU A 13 -28.01 0.20 17.91
CA LEU A 13 -28.45 -0.35 16.62
C LEU A 13 -29.19 -1.67 16.92
N GLY A 14 -30.50 -1.68 16.65
CA GLY A 14 -31.46 -2.57 17.29
C GLY A 14 -31.50 -4.02 16.82
N THR A 15 -31.73 -4.95 17.75
CA THR A 15 -33.00 -5.65 17.99
C THR A 15 -32.76 -6.69 19.11
N ALA A 16 -33.61 -6.65 20.14
CA ALA A 16 -33.67 -7.59 21.27
C ALA A 16 -32.33 -7.92 21.99
N CYS A 17 -31.85 -7.02 22.84
CA CYS A 17 -30.87 -7.37 23.87
C CYS A 17 -31.52 -8.28 24.92
N ALA A 18 -31.50 -9.60 24.69
CA ALA A 18 -31.32 -10.51 25.82
C ALA A 18 -30.06 -10.04 26.57
N HIS A 19 -30.14 -9.89 27.89
CA HIS A 19 -29.02 -9.52 28.75
C HIS A 19 -27.84 -10.47 28.48
N THR A 20 -26.92 -10.07 27.61
CA THR A 20 -25.71 -10.82 27.35
C THR A 20 -24.87 -10.79 28.64
N ASP A 21 -24.55 -11.97 29.19
CA ASP A 21 -23.84 -12.09 30.46
C ASP A 21 -22.58 -11.21 30.45
N PRO A 22 -22.42 -10.25 31.38
CA PRO A 22 -21.22 -9.40 31.49
C PRO A 22 -19.91 -10.20 31.50
N ARG A 23 -19.94 -11.45 32.01
CA ARG A 23 -18.79 -12.35 32.02
C ARG A 23 -18.30 -12.72 30.62
N LEU A 24 -19.19 -12.83 29.64
CA LEU A 24 -18.81 -13.14 28.26
C LEU A 24 -18.13 -11.94 27.59
N TRP A 25 -18.59 -10.72 27.86
CA TRP A 25 -17.92 -9.51 27.39
C TRP A 25 -16.54 -9.34 28.05
N ASP A 26 -16.43 -9.58 29.35
CA ASP A 26 -15.15 -9.57 30.05
C ASP A 26 -14.18 -10.64 29.49
N ALA A 27 -14.69 -11.82 29.17
CA ALA A 27 -13.92 -12.87 28.51
C ALA A 27 -13.45 -12.43 27.10
N ALA A 28 -14.35 -11.90 26.27
CA ALA A 28 -14.01 -11.43 24.93
C ALA A 28 -12.96 -10.31 24.95
N LEU A 29 -13.09 -9.35 25.88
CA LEU A 29 -12.11 -8.29 26.11
C LEU A 29 -10.79 -8.78 26.73
N GLY A 30 -10.76 -10.00 27.26
CA GLY A 30 -9.57 -10.64 27.80
C GLY A 30 -8.78 -11.49 26.79
N LEU A 31 -9.27 -11.68 25.56
CA LEU A 31 -8.65 -12.55 24.55
C LEU A 31 -7.27 -12.07 24.07
N ASP A 32 -6.98 -10.77 24.17
CA ASP A 32 -5.69 -10.18 23.81
C ASP A 32 -4.67 -10.20 24.95
N ARG A 33 -5.07 -10.63 26.15
CA ARG A 33 -4.22 -10.69 27.35
C ARG A 33 -3.59 -12.07 27.50
N PRO A 34 -2.26 -12.22 27.34
CA PRO A 34 -1.60 -13.53 27.36
C PRO A 34 -1.86 -14.35 28.64
N ASP A 35 -2.03 -13.68 29.78
CA ASP A 35 -2.32 -14.30 31.08
C ASP A 35 -3.75 -14.82 31.20
N ARG A 36 -4.66 -14.41 30.30
CA ARG A 36 -6.10 -14.74 30.38
C ARG A 36 -6.67 -15.38 29.12
N THR A 37 -5.93 -15.39 28.01
CA THR A 37 -6.44 -15.88 26.72
C THR A 37 -7.05 -17.28 26.83
N ALA A 38 -6.37 -18.24 27.45
CA ALA A 38 -6.88 -19.61 27.56
C ALA A 38 -8.22 -19.69 28.33
N GLN A 39 -8.32 -19.00 29.46
CA GLN A 39 -9.55 -18.95 30.27
C GLN A 39 -10.68 -18.22 29.53
N ALA A 40 -10.35 -17.13 28.83
CA ALA A 40 -11.28 -16.36 28.02
C ALA A 40 -11.85 -17.20 26.87
N GLU A 41 -10.98 -17.90 26.12
CA GLU A 41 -11.40 -18.82 25.06
C GLU A 41 -12.30 -19.93 25.61
N GLU A 42 -11.92 -20.56 26.73
CA GLU A 42 -12.71 -21.60 27.38
C GLU A 42 -14.11 -21.10 27.80
N THR A 43 -14.17 -19.91 28.39
CA THR A 43 -15.44 -19.29 28.83
C THR A 43 -16.38 -19.03 27.64
N LEU A 44 -15.84 -18.48 26.55
CA LEU A 44 -16.60 -18.20 25.33
C LEU A 44 -17.01 -19.47 24.58
N ASN A 45 -16.19 -20.52 24.64
CA ASN A 45 -16.50 -21.82 24.05
C ASN A 45 -17.64 -22.53 24.79
N HIS A 46 -17.60 -22.55 26.12
CA HIS A 46 -18.65 -23.17 26.95
C HIS A 46 -20.01 -22.50 26.82
N ALA A 47 -20.04 -21.20 26.51
CA ALA A 47 -21.29 -20.44 26.37
C ALA A 47 -22.07 -20.74 25.07
N GLY A 48 -21.55 -21.60 24.18
CA GLY A 48 -22.28 -22.02 22.98
C GLY A 48 -22.64 -20.85 22.07
N ALA A 49 -23.94 -20.73 21.72
CA ALA A 49 -24.44 -19.71 20.80
C ALA A 49 -24.22 -18.28 21.30
N GLU A 50 -24.41 -18.01 22.60
CA GLU A 50 -24.22 -16.68 23.17
C GLU A 50 -22.76 -16.23 23.11
N GLY A 51 -21.83 -17.16 23.34
CA GLY A 51 -20.39 -16.91 23.18
C GLY A 51 -20.01 -16.56 21.74
N ILE A 52 -20.61 -17.25 20.76
CA ILE A 52 -20.40 -16.95 19.33
C ILE A 52 -20.92 -15.55 18.98
N ASP A 53 -22.11 -15.17 19.49
CA ASP A 53 -22.70 -13.87 19.21
C ASP A 53 -21.89 -12.72 19.83
N VAL A 54 -21.35 -12.92 21.03
CA VAL A 54 -20.40 -11.98 21.65
C VAL A 54 -19.15 -11.85 20.79
N LEU A 55 -18.55 -12.97 20.39
CA LEU A 55 -17.36 -12.94 19.54
C LEU A 55 -17.60 -12.20 18.21
N LEU A 56 -18.76 -12.40 17.57
CA LEU A 56 -19.10 -11.74 16.31
C LEU A 56 -19.19 -10.22 16.50
N ARG A 57 -19.84 -9.78 17.58
CA ARG A 57 -19.93 -8.35 17.93
C ARG A 57 -18.56 -7.76 18.28
N THR A 58 -17.75 -8.47 19.06
CA THR A 58 -16.38 -8.05 19.40
C THR A 58 -15.50 -7.93 18.17
N ALA A 59 -15.58 -8.89 17.23
CA ALA A 59 -14.85 -8.83 15.96
C ALA A 59 -15.23 -7.60 15.13
N ARG A 60 -16.53 -7.32 14.97
CA ARG A 60 -17.04 -6.14 14.23
C ARG A 60 -16.64 -4.81 14.87
N ALA A 61 -16.57 -4.74 16.20
CA ALA A 61 -16.27 -3.49 16.91
C ALA A 61 -14.89 -2.89 16.54
N GLY A 62 -13.94 -3.71 16.09
CA GLY A 62 -12.63 -3.24 15.61
C GLY A 62 -12.57 -2.90 14.12
N GLY A 63 -13.68 -3.01 13.40
CA GLY A 63 -13.76 -2.88 11.94
C GLY A 63 -13.75 -4.23 11.24
N GLU A 64 -14.71 -4.43 10.34
CA GLU A 64 -14.92 -5.70 9.62
C GLU A 64 -13.72 -6.08 8.74
N SER A 65 -13.17 -5.12 7.99
CA SER A 65 -11.98 -5.33 7.15
C SER A 65 -10.77 -5.80 7.97
N THR A 66 -10.53 -5.15 9.11
CA THR A 66 -9.42 -5.51 10.02
C THR A 66 -9.63 -6.90 10.65
N ALA A 67 -10.88 -7.24 11.00
CA ALA A 67 -11.21 -8.58 11.50
C ALA A 67 -10.98 -9.68 10.45
N LEU A 68 -11.40 -9.46 9.20
CA LEU A 68 -11.18 -10.40 8.10
C LEU A 68 -9.69 -10.56 7.79
N GLN A 69 -8.96 -9.44 7.76
CA GLN A 69 -7.50 -9.46 7.61
C GLN A 69 -6.84 -10.30 8.73
N ALA A 70 -7.26 -10.13 9.98
CA ALA A 70 -6.71 -10.91 11.09
C ALA A 70 -6.94 -12.42 10.94
N VAL A 71 -8.04 -12.85 10.31
CA VAL A 71 -8.29 -14.25 9.98
C VAL A 71 -7.38 -14.71 8.85
N LEU A 72 -7.27 -13.96 7.76
CA LEU A 72 -6.40 -14.29 6.63
C LEU A 72 -4.93 -14.40 7.04
N LEU A 73 -4.46 -13.55 7.96
CA LEU A 73 -3.10 -13.60 8.53
C LEU A 73 -2.82 -14.85 9.38
N THR A 74 -3.84 -15.66 9.71
CA THR A 74 -3.65 -16.96 10.36
C THR A 74 -3.60 -18.13 9.36
N GLN A 75 -3.87 -17.86 8.08
CA GLN A 75 -3.89 -18.87 7.04
C GLN A 75 -2.49 -19.11 6.49
N PRO A 76 -2.15 -20.33 6.03
CA PRO A 76 -0.83 -20.66 5.52
C PRO A 76 -0.58 -20.12 4.09
N CYS A 77 -0.89 -18.85 3.81
CA CYS A 77 -0.68 -18.20 2.52
C CYS A 77 0.03 -16.84 2.64
N PRO A 78 1.35 -16.81 2.45
CA PRO A 78 2.18 -15.60 2.48
C PRO A 78 1.79 -14.56 1.41
N ALA A 79 1.21 -14.99 0.29
CA ALA A 79 0.85 -14.10 -0.82
C ALA A 79 -0.26 -13.10 -0.47
N LEU A 80 -1.15 -13.43 0.48
CA LEU A 80 -2.18 -12.51 0.96
C LEU A 80 -1.62 -11.38 1.84
N TYR A 81 -0.38 -11.50 2.32
CA TYR A 81 0.27 -10.47 3.14
C TYR A 81 0.81 -9.29 2.30
N LEU A 82 1.09 -9.53 1.01
CA LEU A 82 1.75 -8.56 0.12
C LEU A 82 0.79 -7.62 -0.63
N GLY A 83 -0.50 -7.98 -0.73
CA GLY A 83 -1.54 -7.15 -1.39
C GLY A 83 -2.28 -6.19 -0.44
N LEU A 84 -1.90 -6.16 0.84
CA LEU A 84 -2.48 -5.30 1.86
C LEU A 84 -1.57 -4.08 2.05
N HIS A 85 -2.15 -2.88 1.96
CA HIS A 85 -1.44 -1.61 1.86
C HIS A 85 -0.16 -1.50 2.71
N PRO A 86 0.95 -0.97 2.15
CA PRO A 86 2.17 -0.65 2.91
C PRO A 86 1.94 0.44 3.99
N GLY A 87 0.76 1.09 4.01
CA GLY A 87 0.36 2.06 5.03
C GLY A 87 -0.09 1.47 6.37
N HIS A 88 -0.36 0.16 6.45
CA HIS A 88 -0.65 -0.52 7.72
C HIS A 88 0.64 -1.01 8.38
N ARG A 89 1.51 -0.05 8.72
CA ARG A 89 2.55 -0.23 9.75
C ARG A 89 1.92 -0.92 10.95
N GLU A 90 2.60 -1.94 11.47
CA GLU A 90 2.37 -2.73 12.68
C GLU A 90 1.66 -1.97 13.81
N ARG A 91 0.35 -1.71 13.67
CA ARG A 91 -0.50 -1.32 14.79
C ARG A 91 -0.88 -2.60 15.50
N ASP A 92 -0.47 -2.68 16.76
CA ASP A 92 -0.78 -3.73 17.74
C ASP A 92 -1.60 -4.90 17.18
N THR A 93 -0.92 -6.00 16.83
CA THR A 93 -1.55 -7.25 16.37
C THR A 93 -2.41 -7.93 17.45
N ARG A 94 -2.44 -7.31 18.65
CA ARG A 94 -3.17 -7.69 19.84
C ARG A 94 -4.27 -6.66 20.09
N SER A 95 -5.47 -7.03 19.68
CA SER A 95 -6.71 -6.36 20.06
C SER A 95 -7.76 -7.44 20.30
N PRO A 96 -8.70 -7.23 21.26
CA PRO A 96 -9.79 -8.17 21.49
C PRO A 96 -10.58 -8.49 20.23
N SER A 97 -10.78 -7.50 19.35
CA SER A 97 -11.50 -7.70 18.08
C SER A 97 -10.80 -8.69 17.15
N LEU A 98 -9.47 -8.58 17.02
CA LEU A 98 -8.68 -9.44 16.16
C LEU A 98 -8.60 -10.87 16.73
N SER A 99 -8.41 -10.99 18.05
CA SER A 99 -8.41 -12.28 18.72
C SER A 99 -9.77 -12.97 18.65
N ALA A 100 -10.87 -12.21 18.78
CA ALA A 100 -12.23 -12.73 18.61
C ALA A 100 -12.49 -13.26 17.20
N ALA A 101 -12.07 -12.50 16.17
CA ALA A 101 -12.19 -12.93 14.77
C ALA A 101 -11.41 -14.23 14.48
N ARG A 102 -10.16 -14.32 14.98
CA ARG A 102 -9.34 -15.53 14.85
C ARG A 102 -9.95 -16.73 15.58
N LEU A 103 -10.48 -16.53 16.79
CA LEU A 103 -11.14 -17.60 17.53
C LEU A 103 -12.39 -18.09 16.80
N LEU A 104 -13.23 -17.18 16.30
CA LEU A 104 -14.40 -17.54 15.48
C LEU A 104 -14.03 -18.35 14.26
N ALA A 105 -12.99 -17.95 13.53
CA ALA A 105 -12.53 -18.67 12.36
C ALA A 105 -12.10 -20.11 12.70
N ARG A 106 -11.32 -20.29 13.78
CA ARG A 106 -10.93 -21.63 14.26
C ARG A 106 -12.14 -22.47 14.66
N ARG A 107 -13.10 -21.87 15.35
CA ARG A 107 -14.34 -22.56 15.76
C ARG A 107 -15.18 -22.95 14.55
N ALA A 108 -15.35 -22.07 13.57
CA ALA A 108 -16.10 -22.38 12.36
C ALA A 108 -15.53 -23.62 11.66
N LEU A 109 -14.21 -23.73 11.56
CA LEU A 109 -13.57 -24.93 11.00
C LEU A 109 -13.76 -26.18 11.86
N ALA A 110 -13.71 -26.05 13.18
CA ALA A 110 -13.89 -27.18 14.11
C ALA A 110 -15.36 -27.64 14.24
N GLU A 111 -16.32 -26.75 13.98
CA GLU A 111 -17.75 -26.98 14.19
C GLU A 111 -18.52 -26.81 12.85
N PRO A 112 -18.73 -27.89 12.06
CA PRO A 112 -19.44 -27.80 10.77
C PRO A 112 -20.82 -27.12 10.82
N PRO A 113 -21.64 -27.28 11.88
CA PRO A 113 -22.89 -26.54 12.00
C PRO A 113 -22.70 -25.02 12.10
N LEU A 114 -21.65 -24.55 12.79
CA LEU A 114 -21.33 -23.13 12.89
C LEU A 114 -20.86 -22.59 11.53
N LEU A 115 -20.01 -23.33 10.81
CA LEU A 115 -19.62 -22.95 9.46
C LEU A 115 -20.82 -22.79 8.54
N GLN A 116 -21.73 -23.76 8.51
CA GLN A 116 -22.94 -23.68 7.68
C GLN A 116 -23.84 -22.50 8.08
N ARG A 117 -23.93 -22.19 9.38
CA ARG A 117 -24.64 -21.01 9.89
C ARG A 117 -24.04 -19.71 9.35
N LEU A 118 -22.71 -19.56 9.41
CA LEU A 118 -22.02 -18.37 8.94
C LEU A 118 -22.13 -18.21 7.42
N VAL A 119 -21.94 -19.29 6.66
CA VAL A 119 -22.06 -19.28 5.17
C VAL A 119 -23.47 -18.89 4.71
N SER A 120 -24.50 -19.27 5.48
CA SER A 120 -25.91 -18.98 5.14
C SER A 120 -26.46 -17.74 5.87
N SER A 121 -25.62 -17.00 6.59
CA SER A 121 -26.04 -15.85 7.37
C SER A 121 -26.56 -14.74 6.44
N PRO A 122 -27.61 -13.99 6.83
CA PRO A 122 -28.00 -12.79 6.08
C PRO A 122 -26.93 -11.69 6.13
N GLU A 123 -26.03 -11.72 7.11
CA GLU A 123 -24.98 -10.72 7.31
C GLU A 123 -23.75 -10.98 6.41
N PRO A 124 -23.38 -10.05 5.51
CA PRO A 124 -22.23 -10.23 4.61
C PRO A 124 -20.91 -10.49 5.34
N PHE A 125 -20.70 -9.85 6.50
CA PHE A 125 -19.50 -10.06 7.30
C PHE A 125 -19.34 -11.51 7.76
N GLU A 126 -20.42 -12.16 8.18
CA GLU A 126 -20.37 -13.55 8.63
C GLU A 126 -20.05 -14.51 7.48
N ARG A 127 -20.62 -14.25 6.30
CA ARG A 127 -20.30 -15.01 5.08
C ARG A 127 -18.85 -14.81 4.67
N GLN A 128 -18.35 -13.57 4.67
CA GLN A 128 -16.94 -13.27 4.41
C GLN A 128 -16.01 -13.98 5.40
N LEU A 129 -16.34 -13.93 6.70
CA LEU A 129 -15.57 -14.59 7.75
C LEU A 129 -15.51 -16.10 7.51
N ALA A 130 -16.63 -16.72 7.11
CA ALA A 130 -16.67 -18.14 6.78
C ALA A 130 -15.73 -18.48 5.61
N PHE A 131 -15.79 -17.74 4.49
CA PHE A 131 -14.91 -17.97 3.35
C PHE A 131 -13.44 -17.70 3.67
N ALA A 132 -13.13 -16.63 4.41
CA ALA A 132 -11.77 -16.34 4.88
C ALA A 132 -11.21 -17.46 5.77
N SER A 133 -12.05 -18.05 6.63
CA SER A 133 -11.67 -19.19 7.48
C SER A 133 -11.35 -20.43 6.66
N LEU A 134 -12.04 -20.64 5.54
CA LEU A 134 -11.87 -21.80 4.64
C LEU A 134 -10.63 -21.71 3.73
N ALA A 135 -9.90 -20.60 3.74
CA ALA A 135 -8.77 -20.37 2.83
C ALA A 135 -7.64 -21.41 3.01
N GLY A 136 -7.45 -21.93 4.23
CA GLY A 136 -6.51 -23.01 4.56
C GLY A 136 -7.06 -24.43 4.35
N GLU A 137 -8.32 -24.59 3.95
CA GLU A 137 -9.03 -25.87 3.82
C GLU A 137 -9.59 -26.07 2.39
N PRO A 138 -8.73 -26.35 1.39
CA PRO A 138 -9.11 -26.34 -0.03
C PRO A 138 -10.31 -27.22 -0.39
N THR A 139 -10.42 -28.42 0.21
CA THR A 139 -11.52 -29.36 -0.05
C THR A 139 -12.85 -28.82 0.45
N THR A 140 -12.87 -28.28 1.67
CA THR A 140 -14.08 -27.74 2.30
C THR A 140 -14.51 -26.44 1.62
N LEU A 141 -13.54 -25.60 1.22
CA LEU A 141 -13.80 -24.40 0.42
C LEU A 141 -14.54 -24.75 -0.88
N LEU A 142 -14.02 -25.71 -1.65
CA LEU A 142 -14.62 -26.15 -2.91
C LEU A 142 -16.05 -26.69 -2.72
N ALA A 143 -16.30 -27.44 -1.66
CA ALA A 143 -17.64 -27.95 -1.34
C ALA A 143 -18.62 -26.82 -0.97
N THR A 144 -18.10 -25.68 -0.50
CA THR A 144 -18.89 -24.53 -0.05
C THR A 144 -19.17 -23.52 -1.17
N LEU A 145 -18.33 -23.44 -2.20
CA LEU A 145 -18.48 -22.50 -3.33
C LEU A 145 -19.88 -22.44 -3.96
N PRO A 146 -20.61 -23.55 -4.18
CA PRO A 146 -21.96 -23.49 -4.77
C PRO A 146 -22.93 -22.58 -4.01
N ARG A 147 -22.68 -22.28 -2.73
CA ARG A 147 -23.48 -21.32 -1.95
C ARG A 147 -23.41 -19.89 -2.49
N LEU A 148 -22.38 -19.56 -3.28
CA LEU A 148 -22.20 -18.26 -3.90
C LEU A 148 -22.94 -18.12 -5.24
N GLU A 149 -23.61 -19.17 -5.73
CA GLU A 149 -24.30 -19.14 -7.02
C GLU A 149 -25.34 -18.01 -7.10
N HIS A 150 -25.92 -17.59 -5.97
CA HIS A 150 -26.87 -16.48 -5.88
C HIS A 150 -26.39 -15.34 -4.99
N GLU A 151 -25.10 -15.29 -4.67
CA GLU A 151 -24.53 -14.19 -3.88
C GLU A 151 -24.45 -12.91 -4.73
N HIS A 152 -24.88 -11.79 -4.14
CA HIS A 152 -24.87 -10.48 -4.76
C HIS A 152 -23.97 -9.48 -4.04
N ASP A 153 -23.60 -9.72 -2.78
CA ASP A 153 -22.67 -8.87 -2.07
C ASP A 153 -21.24 -9.09 -2.60
N ALA A 154 -20.69 -8.02 -3.18
CA ALA A 154 -19.39 -8.06 -3.81
C ALA A 154 -18.26 -8.42 -2.83
N ARG A 155 -18.37 -8.02 -1.56
CA ARG A 155 -17.35 -8.30 -0.54
C ARG A 155 -17.25 -9.78 -0.23
N VAL A 156 -18.39 -10.48 -0.26
CA VAL A 156 -18.44 -11.93 -0.08
C VAL A 156 -17.78 -12.64 -1.25
N LEU A 157 -18.11 -12.24 -2.48
CA LEU A 157 -17.49 -12.81 -3.69
C LEU A 157 -15.97 -12.57 -3.74
N MET A 158 -15.51 -11.36 -3.40
CA MET A 158 -14.08 -11.05 -3.33
C MET A 158 -13.37 -11.80 -2.20
N SER A 159 -13.99 -11.96 -1.04
CA SER A 159 -13.42 -12.77 0.05
C SER A 159 -13.27 -14.24 -0.36
N ALA A 160 -14.24 -14.78 -1.11
CA ALA A 160 -14.15 -16.13 -1.66
C ALA A 160 -13.04 -16.26 -2.72
N GLU A 161 -12.82 -15.23 -3.55
CA GLU A 161 -11.73 -15.19 -4.52
C GLU A 161 -10.37 -15.22 -3.82
N GLN A 162 -10.19 -14.40 -2.78
CA GLN A 162 -8.99 -14.40 -1.94
C GLN A 162 -8.76 -15.77 -1.27
N ALA A 163 -9.82 -16.37 -0.74
CA ALA A 163 -9.76 -17.70 -0.14
C ALA A 163 -9.36 -18.78 -1.16
N LEU A 164 -9.87 -18.72 -2.39
CA LEU A 164 -9.50 -19.66 -3.45
C LEU A 164 -8.05 -19.49 -3.92
N SER A 165 -7.59 -18.26 -4.08
CA SER A 165 -6.19 -17.97 -4.39
C SER A 165 -5.26 -18.54 -3.30
N CYS A 166 -5.62 -18.34 -2.03
CA CYS A 166 -4.92 -18.93 -0.89
C CYS A 166 -4.94 -20.46 -0.93
N ALA A 167 -6.10 -21.09 -1.15
CA ALA A 167 -6.23 -22.54 -1.23
C ALA A 167 -5.35 -23.15 -2.34
N GLY A 168 -5.21 -22.45 -3.48
CA GLY A 168 -4.28 -22.79 -4.56
C GLY A 168 -2.83 -22.88 -4.08
N PHE A 169 -2.38 -21.87 -3.32
CA PHE A 169 -1.05 -21.86 -2.71
C PHE A 169 -0.89 -22.96 -1.66
N VAL A 170 -1.82 -23.08 -0.71
CA VAL A 170 -1.78 -24.08 0.36
C VAL A 170 -1.68 -25.49 -0.22
N ARG A 171 -2.42 -25.80 -1.29
CA ARG A 171 -2.31 -27.09 -1.98
C ARG A 171 -0.93 -27.33 -2.60
N THR A 172 -0.22 -26.30 -3.06
CA THR A 172 1.15 -26.48 -3.58
C THR A 172 2.17 -26.75 -2.47
N THR A 173 1.91 -26.30 -1.25
CA THR A 173 2.83 -26.40 -0.11
C THR A 173 2.46 -27.51 0.88
N THR A 174 1.27 -28.11 0.75
CA THR A 174 0.77 -29.18 1.62
C THR A 174 0.28 -30.38 0.80
N ALA A 175 0.25 -31.57 1.40
CA ALA A 175 -0.32 -32.77 0.78
C ALA A 175 -1.87 -32.76 0.81
N SER A 176 -2.48 -31.67 0.34
CA SER A 176 -3.94 -31.54 0.28
C SER A 176 -4.56 -32.49 -0.74
N ALA A 177 -5.70 -33.09 -0.39
CA ALA A 177 -6.47 -33.96 -1.29
C ALA A 177 -7.24 -33.22 -2.39
N ALA A 178 -7.30 -31.88 -2.35
CA ALA A 178 -7.98 -31.11 -3.37
C ALA A 178 -7.23 -31.17 -4.70
N SER A 179 -7.93 -31.58 -5.77
CA SER A 179 -7.36 -31.64 -7.12
C SER A 179 -7.05 -30.22 -7.66
N PRO A 180 -5.92 -30.03 -8.35
CA PRO A 180 -5.62 -28.78 -9.06
C PRO A 180 -6.71 -28.38 -10.06
N GLU A 181 -7.30 -29.35 -10.75
CA GLU A 181 -8.38 -29.15 -11.72
C GLU A 181 -9.66 -28.67 -11.03
N ALA A 182 -9.95 -29.20 -9.84
CA ALA A 182 -11.11 -28.79 -9.04
C ALA A 182 -10.97 -27.33 -8.57
N LEU A 183 -9.78 -26.93 -8.11
CA LEU A 183 -9.49 -25.52 -7.76
C LEU A 183 -9.59 -24.60 -8.97
N ARG A 184 -9.02 -24.98 -10.12
CA ARG A 184 -9.17 -24.22 -11.38
C ARG A 184 -10.63 -24.10 -11.82
N ALA A 185 -11.41 -25.17 -11.66
CA ALA A 185 -12.84 -25.14 -11.98
C ALA A 185 -13.64 -24.25 -11.02
N GLY A 186 -13.34 -24.29 -9.72
CA GLY A 186 -13.93 -23.40 -8.72
C GLY A 186 -13.62 -21.93 -8.99
N GLN A 187 -12.35 -21.62 -9.29
CA GLN A 187 -11.91 -20.27 -9.66
C GLN A 187 -12.66 -19.74 -10.88
N ARG A 188 -12.72 -20.51 -11.98
CA ARG A 188 -13.46 -20.10 -13.19
C ARG A 188 -14.94 -19.82 -12.92
N ARG A 189 -15.60 -20.66 -12.11
CA ARG A 189 -17.00 -20.44 -11.74
C ARG A 189 -17.19 -19.15 -10.95
N LEU A 190 -16.31 -18.89 -9.99
CA LEU A 190 -16.36 -17.65 -9.23
C LEU A 190 -16.10 -16.43 -10.12
N GLU A 191 -15.14 -16.50 -11.03
CA GLU A 191 -14.88 -15.45 -12.01
C GLU A 191 -16.10 -15.19 -12.91
N GLU A 192 -16.78 -16.23 -13.39
CA GLU A 192 -18.04 -16.11 -14.14
C GLU A 192 -19.13 -15.43 -13.30
N TRP A 193 -19.28 -15.83 -12.05
CA TRP A 193 -20.24 -15.23 -11.11
C TRP A 193 -19.94 -13.76 -10.80
N MET A 194 -18.67 -13.42 -10.65
CA MET A 194 -18.22 -12.05 -10.43
C MET A 194 -18.43 -11.22 -11.70
N LYS A 195 -18.04 -11.72 -12.88
CA LYS A 195 -18.25 -11.02 -14.17
C LYS A 195 -19.71 -10.73 -14.45
N ALA A 196 -20.62 -11.62 -14.02
CA ALA A 196 -22.06 -11.44 -14.21
C ALA A 196 -22.68 -10.39 -13.27
N ARG A 197 -22.01 -9.99 -12.18
CA ARG A 197 -22.62 -9.23 -11.07
C ARG A 197 -21.86 -7.98 -10.65
N LEU A 198 -20.55 -7.98 -10.84
CA LEU A 198 -19.66 -6.90 -10.43
C LEU A 198 -19.29 -6.04 -11.65
N PRO A 199 -19.03 -4.74 -11.44
CA PRO A 199 -18.52 -3.89 -12.49
C PRO A 199 -17.18 -4.43 -13.01
N GLU A 200 -16.89 -4.12 -14.27
CA GLU A 200 -15.65 -4.53 -14.92
C GLU A 200 -14.45 -4.04 -14.09
N ARG A 201 -13.62 -5.00 -13.64
CA ARG A 201 -12.56 -4.77 -12.65
C ARG A 201 -11.28 -4.19 -13.24
N ARG A 202 -11.25 -3.95 -14.55
CA ARG A 202 -10.08 -3.47 -15.26
C ARG A 202 -10.49 -2.49 -16.35
N CYS A 203 -9.77 -1.38 -16.43
CA CYS A 203 -9.91 -0.39 -17.50
C CYS A 203 -8.51 -0.06 -18.01
N ASP A 204 -8.15 -0.61 -19.16
CA ASP A 204 -6.84 -0.38 -19.76
C ASP A 204 -6.88 0.81 -20.71
N THR A 205 -7.98 0.96 -21.44
CA THR A 205 -8.18 1.99 -22.45
C THR A 205 -9.37 2.88 -22.13
N PRO A 206 -9.44 4.11 -22.66
CA PRO A 206 -10.60 4.98 -22.50
C PRO A 206 -11.92 4.37 -23.01
N ALA A 207 -11.86 3.40 -23.92
CA ALA A 207 -13.04 2.70 -24.43
C ALA A 207 -13.64 1.71 -23.42
N ASP A 208 -12.84 1.23 -22.46
CA ASP A 208 -13.28 0.33 -21.40
C ASP A 208 -14.02 1.06 -20.27
N MET A 209 -13.82 2.38 -20.19
CA MET A 209 -14.36 3.25 -19.15
C MET A 209 -15.89 3.20 -19.10
N LYS A 210 -16.44 2.86 -17.94
CA LYS A 210 -17.90 2.82 -17.74
C LYS A 210 -18.40 4.08 -17.05
N GLY A 211 -19.61 4.51 -17.41
CA GLY A 211 -20.26 5.68 -16.79
C GLY A 211 -20.48 5.52 -15.29
N GLU A 212 -20.66 4.30 -14.79
CA GLU A 212 -20.81 4.02 -13.36
C GLU A 212 -19.57 4.39 -12.55
N GLN A 213 -18.36 4.12 -13.07
CA GLN A 213 -17.10 4.46 -12.39
C GLN A 213 -16.92 5.97 -12.32
N GLN A 214 -17.23 6.69 -13.40
CA GLN A 214 -17.20 8.15 -13.44
C GLN A 214 -18.20 8.75 -12.45
N GLU A 215 -19.44 8.27 -12.45
CA GLU A 215 -20.47 8.77 -11.57
C GLU A 215 -20.16 8.46 -10.10
N GLY A 216 -19.64 7.26 -9.85
CA GLY A 216 -19.18 6.83 -8.54
C GLY A 216 -18.07 7.73 -7.98
N LEU A 217 -17.08 8.08 -8.79
CA LEU A 217 -16.03 9.02 -8.40
C LEU A 217 -16.55 10.44 -8.24
N ALA A 218 -17.46 10.90 -9.10
CA ALA A 218 -18.05 12.23 -9.02
C ALA A 218 -18.91 12.43 -7.76
N THR A 219 -19.59 11.37 -7.32
CA THR A 219 -20.48 11.38 -6.14
C THR A 219 -19.77 10.99 -4.83
N GLY A 220 -18.51 10.53 -4.91
CA GLY A 220 -17.73 10.07 -3.76
C GLY A 220 -18.09 8.65 -3.28
N ALA A 221 -18.93 7.91 -4.01
CA ALA A 221 -19.18 6.49 -3.75
C ALA A 221 -17.95 5.61 -4.07
N TRP A 222 -17.03 6.15 -4.87
CA TRP A 222 -15.74 5.55 -5.20
C TRP A 222 -14.62 6.50 -4.81
N SER A 223 -13.46 5.93 -4.51
CA SER A 223 -12.25 6.66 -4.14
C SER A 223 -11.02 6.09 -4.84
N VAL A 224 -9.97 6.90 -4.97
CA VAL A 224 -8.66 6.41 -5.43
C VAL A 224 -7.92 5.82 -4.22
N ALA A 225 -7.76 4.50 -4.19
CA ALA A 225 -7.19 3.75 -3.08
C ALA A 225 -5.66 3.62 -3.13
N GLY A 226 -5.03 4.15 -4.18
CA GLY A 226 -3.58 4.14 -4.38
C GLY A 226 -3.20 3.57 -5.73
N TRP A 227 -1.93 3.19 -5.86
CA TRP A 227 -1.39 2.60 -7.08
C TRP A 227 -0.39 1.50 -6.73
N GLY A 228 -0.10 0.65 -7.69
CA GLY A 228 0.90 -0.40 -7.59
C GLY A 228 1.59 -0.62 -8.92
N SER A 229 2.76 -1.26 -8.84
CA SER A 229 3.50 -1.72 -10.00
C SER A 229 3.75 -3.22 -9.88
N SER A 230 3.59 -3.93 -10.98
CA SER A 230 3.95 -5.34 -11.08
C SER A 230 4.67 -5.57 -12.41
N GLY A 231 5.95 -5.91 -12.35
CA GLY A 231 6.80 -5.96 -13.54
C GLY A 231 6.86 -4.59 -14.24
N HIS A 232 6.34 -4.52 -15.46
CA HIS A 232 6.29 -3.31 -16.28
C HIS A 232 4.88 -2.65 -16.32
N GLU A 233 3.93 -3.18 -15.56
CA GLU A 233 2.55 -2.69 -15.57
C GLU A 233 2.30 -1.73 -14.40
N PHE A 234 1.85 -0.52 -14.73
CA PHE A 234 1.38 0.46 -13.76
C PHE A 234 -0.13 0.34 -13.60
N THR A 235 -0.61 0.32 -12.36
CA THR A 235 -2.03 0.24 -12.08
C THR A 235 -2.43 1.20 -10.97
N LEU A 236 -3.45 2.01 -11.24
CA LEU A 236 -4.19 2.77 -10.23
C LEU A 236 -5.37 1.95 -9.72
N HIS A 237 -5.64 2.00 -8.43
CA HIS A 237 -6.74 1.28 -7.82
C HIS A 237 -7.86 2.25 -7.46
N LEU A 238 -9.04 2.04 -8.02
CA LEU A 238 -10.27 2.60 -7.49
C LEU A 238 -10.88 1.61 -6.51
N GLU A 239 -11.51 2.12 -5.46
CA GLU A 239 -12.20 1.32 -4.46
C GLU A 239 -13.54 1.95 -4.10
N THR A 240 -14.57 1.11 -4.03
CA THR A 240 -15.88 1.48 -3.44
C THR A 240 -15.83 1.39 -1.93
N ASP A 241 -16.80 2.00 -1.25
CA ASP A 241 -17.06 1.77 0.18
C ASP A 241 -17.31 0.28 0.53
N GLN A 242 -17.76 -0.50 -0.46
CA GLN A 242 -17.91 -1.95 -0.40
C GLN A 242 -16.64 -2.71 -0.81
N GLY A 243 -15.47 -2.07 -0.88
CA GLY A 243 -14.19 -2.72 -1.14
C GLY A 243 -14.01 -3.31 -2.54
N VAL A 244 -14.95 -3.05 -3.46
CA VAL A 244 -14.80 -3.45 -4.88
C VAL A 244 -13.69 -2.66 -5.49
N ARG A 245 -12.68 -3.37 -6.00
CA ARG A 245 -11.50 -2.77 -6.62
C ARG A 245 -11.56 -2.84 -8.13
N VAL A 246 -11.34 -1.69 -8.76
CA VAL A 246 -11.13 -1.56 -10.21
C VAL A 246 -9.72 -1.06 -10.46
N ASN A 247 -9.02 -1.76 -11.33
CA ASN A 247 -7.67 -1.46 -11.77
C ASN A 247 -7.71 -0.57 -13.02
N LEU A 248 -7.08 0.59 -12.97
CA LEU A 248 -6.95 1.51 -14.09
C LEU A 248 -5.52 1.48 -14.62
N GLY A 249 -5.37 1.23 -15.91
CA GLY A 249 -4.14 1.53 -16.64
C GLY A 249 -3.97 3.06 -16.81
N PRO A 250 -2.76 3.53 -17.16
CA PRO A 250 -2.47 4.97 -17.30
C PRO A 250 -3.42 5.72 -18.23
N ALA A 251 -3.74 5.16 -19.40
CA ALA A 251 -4.62 5.82 -20.37
C ALA A 251 -6.05 6.00 -19.85
N CYS A 252 -6.58 4.99 -19.17
CA CYS A 252 -7.90 5.09 -18.56
C CYS A 252 -7.93 6.08 -17.39
N ALA A 253 -6.89 6.10 -16.54
CA ALA A 253 -6.79 7.06 -15.45
C ALA A 253 -6.76 8.52 -15.92
N LEU A 254 -6.00 8.82 -16.99
CA LEU A 254 -5.99 10.16 -17.62
C LEU A 254 -7.36 10.54 -18.19
N ALA A 255 -8.00 9.63 -18.93
CA ALA A 255 -9.33 9.88 -19.50
C ALA A 255 -10.41 10.06 -18.41
N MET A 256 -10.33 9.28 -17.33
CA MET A 256 -11.20 9.40 -16.16
C MET A 256 -11.03 10.76 -15.48
N TYR A 257 -9.77 11.20 -15.31
CA TYR A 257 -9.49 12.52 -14.77
C TYR A 257 -10.07 13.63 -15.65
N ASP A 258 -9.87 13.58 -16.97
CA ASP A 258 -10.41 14.58 -17.90
C ASP A 258 -11.94 14.65 -17.84
N ALA A 259 -12.61 13.49 -17.79
CA ALA A 259 -14.06 13.42 -17.68
C ALA A 259 -14.59 14.04 -16.37
N LEU A 260 -13.89 13.82 -15.25
CA LEU A 260 -14.25 14.38 -13.94
C LEU A 260 -13.93 15.87 -13.85
N ALA A 261 -12.78 16.31 -14.37
CA ALA A 261 -12.37 17.71 -14.40
C ALA A 261 -13.35 18.56 -15.21
N HIS A 262 -13.88 18.05 -16.33
CA HIS A 262 -14.96 18.69 -17.08
C HIS A 262 -16.26 18.89 -16.27
N ARG A 263 -16.46 18.11 -15.21
CA ARG A 263 -17.58 18.22 -14.26
C ARG A 263 -17.23 19.02 -13.00
N GLY A 264 -16.04 19.61 -12.93
CA GLY A 264 -15.55 20.37 -11.77
C GLY A 264 -15.06 19.50 -10.61
N VAL A 265 -14.79 18.21 -10.84
CA VAL A 265 -14.26 17.28 -9.84
C VAL A 265 -12.80 16.98 -10.15
N TYR A 266 -11.89 17.44 -9.28
CA TYR A 266 -10.44 17.35 -9.50
C TYR A 266 -9.83 16.34 -8.52
N LEU A 267 -9.51 15.15 -9.02
CA LEU A 267 -8.94 14.06 -8.21
C LEU A 267 -7.46 13.87 -8.53
N SER A 268 -6.59 14.54 -7.77
CA SER A 268 -5.13 14.47 -7.97
C SER A 268 -4.59 13.04 -7.93
N GLY A 269 -5.23 12.13 -7.20
CA GLY A 269 -4.83 10.72 -7.12
C GLY A 269 -4.85 9.98 -8.47
N LEU A 270 -5.60 10.45 -9.47
CA LEU A 270 -5.63 9.82 -10.81
C LEU A 270 -4.46 10.24 -11.71
N VAL A 271 -3.84 11.39 -11.44
CA VAL A 271 -2.81 11.99 -12.32
C VAL A 271 -1.46 12.14 -11.65
N LEU A 272 -1.42 12.40 -10.35
CA LEU A 272 -0.17 12.71 -9.65
C LEU A 272 0.82 11.54 -9.68
N PRO A 273 0.41 10.28 -9.35
CA PRO A 273 1.31 9.13 -9.47
C PRO A 273 1.85 8.95 -10.90
N LEU A 274 1.01 9.16 -11.92
CA LEU A 274 1.43 9.04 -13.30
C LEU A 274 2.47 10.10 -13.70
N GLY A 275 2.41 11.29 -13.09
CA GLY A 275 3.35 12.38 -13.33
C GLY A 275 4.69 12.22 -12.59
N THR A 276 4.67 11.58 -11.43
CA THR A 276 5.83 11.53 -10.50
C THR A 276 6.65 10.25 -10.63
N GLU A 277 6.06 9.13 -11.05
CA GLU A 277 6.76 7.85 -11.13
C GLU A 277 7.79 7.79 -12.25
N ALA A 278 9.07 7.72 -11.89
CA ALA A 278 10.19 7.88 -12.82
C ALA A 278 10.31 6.78 -13.89
N TRP A 279 9.82 5.57 -13.59
CA TRP A 279 9.88 4.40 -14.46
C TRP A 279 8.77 4.37 -15.53
N LEU A 280 7.76 5.24 -15.43
CA LEU A 280 6.78 5.43 -16.50
C LEU A 280 7.40 6.15 -17.70
N SER A 281 6.82 5.92 -18.88
CA SER A 281 7.25 6.59 -20.10
C SER A 281 7.15 8.12 -19.94
N ARG A 282 8.10 8.83 -20.55
CA ARG A 282 8.20 10.29 -20.47
C ARG A 282 6.89 10.97 -20.90
N ASP A 283 6.26 10.47 -21.95
CA ASP A 283 5.03 11.03 -22.50
C ASP A 283 3.86 10.95 -21.51
N ILE A 284 3.69 9.81 -20.83
CA ILE A 284 2.66 9.63 -19.80
C ILE A 284 2.91 10.61 -18.65
N ARG A 285 4.17 10.70 -18.19
CA ARG A 285 4.55 11.59 -17.09
C ARG A 285 4.27 13.06 -17.42
N GLN A 286 4.65 13.51 -18.60
CA GLN A 286 4.44 14.89 -19.04
C GLN A 286 2.95 15.21 -19.16
N GLU A 287 2.16 14.30 -19.73
CA GLU A 287 0.74 14.54 -19.98
C GLU A 287 -0.08 14.51 -18.67
N ALA A 288 0.29 13.65 -17.72
CA ALA A 288 -0.26 13.63 -16.36
C ALA A 288 0.11 14.89 -15.56
N ALA A 289 1.41 15.27 -15.58
CA ALA A 289 1.89 16.46 -14.88
C ALA A 289 1.24 17.73 -15.44
N ARG A 290 1.08 17.85 -16.76
CA ARG A 290 0.41 18.99 -17.41
C ARG A 290 -1.01 19.20 -16.87
N ARG A 291 -1.80 18.12 -16.71
CA ARG A 291 -3.13 18.17 -16.10
C ARG A 291 -3.07 18.62 -14.65
N ALA A 292 -2.25 17.95 -13.85
CA ALA A 292 -2.10 18.26 -12.43
C ALA A 292 -1.69 19.73 -12.20
N ILE A 293 -0.77 20.25 -13.01
CA ILE A 293 -0.31 21.66 -12.98
C ILE A 293 -1.43 22.63 -13.35
N THR A 294 -2.15 22.35 -14.45
CA THR A 294 -3.24 23.21 -14.94
C THR A 294 -4.31 23.40 -13.87
N ASP A 295 -4.61 22.33 -13.14
CA ASP A 295 -5.72 22.31 -12.19
C ASP A 295 -5.29 22.61 -10.74
N LEU A 296 -4.02 22.96 -10.48
CA LEU A 296 -3.50 23.28 -9.14
C LEU A 296 -4.37 24.32 -8.40
N SER A 297 -4.95 25.27 -9.13
CA SER A 297 -5.77 26.34 -8.56
C SER A 297 -7.09 25.86 -7.94
N HIS A 298 -7.55 24.65 -8.27
CA HIS A 298 -8.79 24.08 -7.77
C HIS A 298 -8.65 23.37 -6.42
N TYR A 299 -7.42 23.16 -5.95
CA TYR A 299 -7.15 22.50 -4.66
C TYR A 299 -7.00 23.52 -3.51
N PRO A 300 -7.37 23.14 -2.27
CA PRO A 300 -7.04 23.92 -1.08
C PRO A 300 -5.53 24.17 -0.98
N GLU A 301 -5.14 25.30 -0.38
CA GLU A 301 -3.73 25.76 -0.36
C GLU A 301 -2.73 24.70 0.12
N SER A 302 -3.03 23.98 1.20
CA SER A 302 -2.15 22.94 1.73
C SER A 302 -1.96 21.79 0.73
N GLN A 303 -3.04 21.31 0.12
CA GLN A 303 -3.00 20.25 -0.88
C GLN A 303 -2.32 20.73 -2.17
N ARG A 304 -2.61 21.95 -2.61
CA ARG A 304 -1.96 22.59 -3.76
C ARG A 304 -0.44 22.67 -3.56
N ASN A 305 0.00 23.08 -2.38
CA ASN A 305 1.43 23.19 -2.07
C ASN A 305 2.13 21.83 -2.13
N ARG A 306 1.51 20.80 -1.56
CA ARG A 306 2.01 19.43 -1.61
C ARG A 306 2.08 18.88 -3.03
N ILE A 307 1.00 19.01 -3.82
CA ILE A 307 0.98 18.57 -5.23
C ILE A 307 2.07 19.31 -6.03
N ALA A 308 2.23 20.62 -5.82
CA ALA A 308 3.29 21.40 -6.46
C ALA A 308 4.68 20.91 -6.06
N ALA A 309 4.90 20.59 -4.78
CA ALA A 309 6.16 20.03 -4.30
C ALA A 309 6.50 18.70 -4.97
N GLU A 310 5.55 17.75 -4.99
CA GLU A 310 5.71 16.45 -5.63
C GLU A 310 6.06 16.59 -7.13
N LEU A 311 5.39 17.49 -7.85
CA LEU A 311 5.65 17.76 -9.28
C LEU A 311 7.01 18.41 -9.54
N VAL A 312 7.41 19.40 -8.74
CA VAL A 312 8.73 20.06 -8.85
C VAL A 312 9.85 19.05 -8.57
N ASN A 313 9.68 18.20 -7.55
CA ASN A 313 10.66 17.17 -7.21
C ASN A 313 10.75 16.08 -8.29
N ALA A 314 9.65 15.77 -8.95
CA ALA A 314 9.63 14.92 -10.14
C ALA A 314 10.25 15.56 -11.39
N GLY A 315 10.70 16.83 -11.31
CA GLY A 315 11.41 17.53 -12.38
C GLY A 315 10.53 18.33 -13.33
N HIS A 316 9.25 18.53 -12.99
CA HIS A 316 8.33 19.34 -13.79
C HIS A 316 8.44 20.83 -13.43
N GLU A 317 8.26 21.69 -14.43
CA GLU A 317 8.16 23.14 -14.19
C GLU A 317 6.76 23.48 -13.68
N VAL A 318 6.68 23.97 -12.44
CA VAL A 318 5.42 24.35 -11.79
C VAL A 318 5.39 25.87 -11.59
N PRO A 319 4.32 26.58 -12.03
CA PRO A 319 4.26 28.05 -11.96
C PRO A 319 4.03 28.59 -10.54
N VAL A 320 3.63 27.75 -9.60
CA VAL A 320 3.40 28.11 -8.20
C VAL A 320 4.67 27.86 -7.39
N ASN A 321 5.11 28.86 -6.64
CA ASN A 321 6.21 28.70 -5.69
C ASN A 321 5.75 27.83 -4.51
N VAL A 322 6.51 26.78 -4.22
CA VAL A 322 6.25 25.88 -3.09
C VAL A 322 6.63 26.58 -1.78
N ALA A 323 5.65 26.79 -0.92
CA ALA A 323 5.86 27.36 0.40
C ALA A 323 6.49 26.33 1.35
N PHE A 324 7.41 26.79 2.19
CA PHE A 324 8.05 25.99 3.24
C PHE A 324 8.26 26.83 4.51
N GLN A 325 8.44 26.17 5.65
CA GLN A 325 8.77 26.77 6.93
C GLN A 325 10.19 26.37 7.35
N ALA A 326 11.07 27.36 7.50
CA ALA A 326 12.47 27.13 7.85
C ALA A 326 12.68 26.48 9.23
N ASP A 327 11.69 26.57 10.13
CA ASP A 327 11.81 26.10 11.53
C ASP A 327 11.22 24.69 11.75
N ASN A 328 10.51 24.11 10.76
CA ASN A 328 9.82 22.81 10.86
C ASN A 328 10.13 21.88 9.68
N THR A 329 11.40 21.78 9.32
CA THR A 329 11.85 21.12 8.08
C THR A 329 11.69 19.60 8.07
N PHE A 330 11.70 18.92 9.23
CA PHE A 330 11.51 17.47 9.26
C PHE A 330 10.10 17.05 8.79
N ALA A 331 9.10 17.89 9.06
CA ALA A 331 7.73 17.66 8.60
C ALA A 331 7.48 18.15 7.16
N GLN A 332 8.47 18.75 6.49
CA GLN A 332 8.33 19.45 5.20
C GLN A 332 9.51 19.19 4.25
N ALA A 333 10.07 17.97 4.28
CA ALA A 333 11.24 17.64 3.47
C ALA A 333 10.96 17.80 1.97
N GLU A 334 9.79 17.34 1.50
CA GLU A 334 9.36 17.44 0.10
C GLU A 334 9.21 18.91 -0.35
N GLU A 335 8.58 19.75 0.48
CA GLU A 335 8.40 21.17 0.20
C GLU A 335 9.72 21.94 0.20
N LEU A 336 10.62 21.60 1.12
CA LEU A 336 11.93 22.24 1.22
C LEU A 336 12.82 21.90 0.02
N GLU A 337 12.76 20.65 -0.46
CA GLU A 337 13.45 20.24 -1.69
C GLU A 337 12.91 21.02 -2.91
N ALA A 338 11.59 21.07 -3.04
CA ALA A 338 10.95 21.74 -4.16
C ALA A 338 11.24 23.24 -4.15
N ALA A 339 11.20 23.88 -2.97
CA ALA A 339 11.58 25.28 -2.81
C ALA A 339 13.05 25.53 -3.18
N ALA A 340 13.96 24.60 -2.84
CA ALA A 340 15.37 24.70 -3.22
C ALA A 340 15.58 24.55 -4.74
N ARG A 341 14.83 23.67 -5.42
CA ARG A 341 14.83 23.51 -6.90
C ARG A 341 14.31 24.75 -7.60
N GLN A 342 13.30 25.39 -7.04
CA GLN A 342 12.79 26.70 -7.48
C GLN A 342 13.71 27.87 -7.10
N LYS A 343 14.86 27.61 -6.47
CA LYS A 343 15.87 28.60 -6.08
C LYS A 343 15.33 29.64 -5.08
N GLN A 344 14.41 29.25 -4.20
CA GLN A 344 13.85 30.16 -3.20
C GLN A 344 14.90 30.55 -2.14
N PRO A 345 14.95 31.84 -1.73
CA PRO A 345 15.83 32.30 -0.67
C PRO A 345 15.57 31.56 0.65
N GLY A 346 16.63 31.15 1.35
CA GLY A 346 16.51 30.50 2.66
C GLY A 346 16.23 29.00 2.63
N ALA A 347 15.83 28.41 1.50
CA ALA A 347 15.63 26.97 1.39
C ALA A 347 16.96 26.21 1.56
N ARG A 348 17.99 26.58 0.79
CA ARG A 348 19.34 25.97 0.87
C ARG A 348 20.02 26.15 2.24
N PRO A 349 20.08 27.35 2.84
CA PRO A 349 20.62 27.51 4.20
C PRO A 349 19.83 26.76 5.28
N SER A 350 18.56 26.44 5.02
CA SER A 350 17.78 25.58 5.93
C SER A 350 18.26 24.14 5.77
N ILE A 351 18.29 23.60 4.54
CA ILE A 351 18.84 22.25 4.25
C ILE A 351 20.23 22.06 4.87
N GLU A 352 21.15 22.98 4.64
CA GLU A 352 22.53 22.92 5.16
C GLU A 352 22.59 22.87 6.71
N ARG A 353 21.70 23.60 7.40
CA ARG A 353 21.60 23.55 8.87
C ARG A 353 21.14 22.19 9.40
N TYR A 354 20.34 21.45 8.64
CA TYR A 354 19.81 20.14 9.04
C TYR A 354 20.75 18.98 8.68
N VAL A 355 21.49 19.11 7.59
CA VAL A 355 22.40 18.08 7.08
C VAL A 355 23.65 17.89 7.96
N PHE A 356 24.06 18.87 8.76
CA PHE A 356 25.20 18.72 9.66
C PHE A 356 24.89 17.83 10.89
N CYS A 357 25.31 16.56 10.77
CA CYS A 357 25.20 15.42 11.68
C CYS A 357 24.80 15.76 13.15
N ARG A 358 23.55 15.42 13.53
CA ARG A 358 23.16 15.09 14.91
C ARG A 358 22.84 13.60 15.02
N GLY A 359 23.20 13.05 16.18
CA GLY A 359 23.49 11.63 16.36
C GLY A 359 22.27 10.71 16.37
N THR A 360 22.53 9.53 15.81
CA THR A 360 22.07 8.21 16.29
C THR A 360 20.59 7.87 16.37
N PHE A 361 19.62 8.76 16.13
CA PHE A 361 18.22 8.36 15.99
C PHE A 361 17.48 9.21 14.96
N GLY A 362 16.93 8.56 13.93
CA GLY A 362 15.90 9.14 13.06
C GLY A 362 16.39 9.44 11.64
N THR A 363 15.87 8.64 10.72
CA THR A 363 15.85 8.72 9.26
C THR A 363 15.92 10.11 8.59
N SER A 364 16.73 10.15 7.52
CA SER A 364 16.58 10.88 6.24
C SER A 364 16.54 12.41 6.26
N GLY A 365 17.69 13.02 5.94
CA GLY A 365 17.81 14.45 5.64
C GLY A 365 18.84 14.77 4.53
N ILE A 366 19.57 13.79 3.99
CA ILE A 366 20.69 14.03 3.06
C ILE A 366 20.26 13.87 1.59
N SER A 367 19.10 13.26 1.31
CA SER A 367 18.46 13.26 -0.03
C SER A 367 18.33 14.68 -0.62
N LEU A 368 18.20 15.70 0.24
CA LEU A 368 18.00 17.11 -0.11
C LEU A 368 19.24 17.79 -0.75
N LEU A 369 20.45 17.26 -0.57
CA LEU A 369 21.67 17.87 -1.12
C LEU A 369 21.87 17.60 -2.62
N GLY A 370 21.33 16.48 -3.13
CA GLY A 370 21.58 16.04 -4.50
C GLY A 370 20.96 16.90 -5.60
N TYR A 371 20.07 17.84 -5.25
CA TYR A 371 19.28 18.60 -6.21
C TYR A 371 19.65 20.07 -6.31
N VAL A 372 20.63 20.50 -5.52
CA VAL A 372 21.20 21.83 -5.60
C VAL A 372 22.48 21.72 -6.42
N ALA A 373 22.39 21.92 -7.74
CA ALA A 373 23.53 21.90 -8.68
C ALA A 373 24.54 23.04 -8.40
N THR A 374 25.18 23.02 -7.23
CA THR A 374 26.20 24.00 -6.84
C THR A 374 27.47 23.30 -6.32
N PRO A 375 28.64 23.92 -6.54
CA PRO A 375 29.91 23.41 -6.00
C PRO A 375 29.90 23.20 -4.47
N GLU A 376 29.18 24.05 -3.74
CA GLU A 376 29.08 24.01 -2.28
C GLU A 376 28.24 22.82 -1.78
N ALA A 377 27.18 22.45 -2.52
CA ALA A 377 26.38 21.26 -2.21
C ALA A 377 27.18 19.98 -2.45
N ALA A 378 27.95 19.94 -3.54
CA ALA A 378 28.86 18.83 -3.82
C ALA A 378 29.97 18.74 -2.76
N GLN A 379 30.54 19.87 -2.33
CA GLN A 379 31.50 19.90 -1.22
C GLN A 379 30.89 19.36 0.09
N SER A 380 29.69 19.80 0.42
CA SER A 380 28.99 19.37 1.64
C SER A 380 28.63 17.89 1.62
N ALA A 381 28.13 17.38 0.48
CA ALA A 381 27.88 15.96 0.29
C ALA A 381 29.15 15.13 0.43
N TYR A 382 30.27 15.57 -0.16
CA TYR A 382 31.56 14.88 -0.04
C TYR A 382 32.10 14.88 1.39
N GLU A 383 32.04 16.01 2.11
CA GLU A 383 32.43 16.07 3.53
C GLU A 383 31.58 15.18 4.41
N LEU A 384 30.30 15.02 4.07
CA LEU A 384 29.37 14.21 4.84
C LEU A 384 29.56 12.71 4.56
N ALA A 385 29.76 12.33 3.29
CA ALA A 385 30.12 10.96 2.90
C ALA A 385 31.39 10.47 3.60
N THR A 386 32.38 11.34 3.77
CA THR A 386 33.66 11.00 4.39
C THR A 386 33.64 10.99 5.91
N ARG A 387 32.76 11.78 6.55
CA ARG A 387 32.72 11.92 8.03
C ARG A 387 31.62 11.12 8.72
N CYS A 388 30.53 10.80 8.03
CA CYS A 388 29.36 10.15 8.63
C CYS A 388 29.03 8.84 7.87
N PRO A 389 29.51 7.65 8.33
CA PRO A 389 29.33 6.37 7.64
C PRO A 389 27.87 5.99 7.39
N GLY A 390 26.95 6.34 8.30
CA GLY A 390 25.51 6.08 8.15
C GLY A 390 24.83 6.92 7.06
N ALA A 391 25.53 7.92 6.52
CA ALA A 391 25.02 8.84 5.50
C ALA A 391 25.70 8.66 4.13
N LEU A 392 26.62 7.69 4.01
CA LEU A 392 27.44 7.47 2.83
C LEU A 392 26.60 7.23 1.56
N GLY A 393 25.55 6.41 1.65
CA GLY A 393 24.65 6.13 0.53
C GLY A 393 23.93 7.39 0.01
N GLU A 394 23.29 8.14 0.91
CA GLU A 394 22.56 9.38 0.55
C GLU A 394 23.52 10.44 -0.01
N ALA A 395 24.70 10.61 0.57
CA ALA A 395 25.68 11.59 0.12
C ALA A 395 26.32 11.23 -1.22
N THR A 396 26.58 9.94 -1.46
CA THR A 396 27.07 9.45 -2.76
C THR A 396 26.00 9.62 -3.83
N THR A 397 24.74 9.35 -3.51
CA THR A 397 23.58 9.60 -4.39
C THR A 397 23.54 11.06 -4.80
N ALA A 398 23.70 11.98 -3.86
CA ALA A 398 23.75 13.41 -4.13
C ALA A 398 24.89 13.77 -5.10
N LEU A 399 26.10 13.27 -4.86
CA LEU A 399 27.24 13.54 -5.75
C LEU A 399 27.06 13.00 -7.17
N VAL A 400 26.42 11.83 -7.32
CA VAL A 400 26.08 11.27 -8.64
C VAL A 400 25.10 12.18 -9.39
N ARG A 401 24.05 12.67 -8.72
CA ARG A 401 23.07 13.61 -9.32
C ARG A 401 23.70 14.94 -9.72
N LEU A 402 24.72 15.37 -8.97
CA LEU A 402 25.50 16.58 -9.25
C LEU A 402 26.57 16.37 -10.34
N GLU A 403 26.69 15.16 -10.87
CA GLU A 403 27.73 14.75 -11.82
C GLU A 403 29.16 15.05 -11.31
N ASP A 404 29.34 15.08 -9.98
CA ASP A 404 30.61 15.40 -9.36
C ASP A 404 31.54 14.18 -9.41
N THR A 405 32.77 14.39 -9.89
CA THR A 405 33.76 13.33 -10.10
C THR A 405 34.14 12.60 -8.81
N ARG A 406 33.99 13.24 -7.65
CA ARG A 406 34.27 12.62 -6.34
C ARG A 406 33.30 11.51 -5.98
N ALA A 407 32.14 11.41 -6.66
CA ALA A 407 31.22 10.27 -6.51
C ALA A 407 31.91 8.93 -6.84
N VAL A 408 32.85 8.93 -7.78
CA VAL A 408 33.54 7.73 -8.28
C VAL A 408 34.29 6.99 -7.16
N GLU A 409 34.90 7.73 -6.24
CA GLU A 409 35.67 7.15 -5.13
C GLU A 409 34.77 6.54 -4.06
N LEU A 410 33.59 7.12 -3.86
CA LEU A 410 32.63 6.73 -2.82
C LEU A 410 31.67 5.62 -3.28
N LEU A 411 31.55 5.40 -4.59
CA LEU A 411 30.55 4.50 -5.19
C LEU A 411 30.67 3.04 -4.74
N GLY A 412 31.88 2.50 -4.62
CA GLY A 412 32.08 1.12 -4.17
C GLY A 412 31.56 0.91 -2.75
N PRO A 413 32.10 1.64 -1.75
CA PRO A 413 31.61 1.60 -0.38
C PRO A 413 30.11 1.88 -0.24
N ALA A 414 29.55 2.81 -1.04
CA ALA A 414 28.12 3.12 -1.02
C ALA A 414 27.24 1.98 -1.54
N LEU A 415 27.71 1.20 -2.52
CA LEU A 415 26.99 0.02 -3.03
C LEU A 415 27.10 -1.19 -2.09
N GLU A 416 28.19 -1.32 -1.35
CA GLU A 416 28.36 -2.37 -0.34
C GLU A 416 27.50 -2.13 0.90
N ASN A 417 27.27 -0.86 1.26
CA ASN A 417 26.43 -0.48 2.38
C ASN A 417 25.53 0.71 2.03
N PRO A 418 24.47 0.49 1.23
CA PRO A 418 23.61 1.57 0.75
C PRO A 418 22.74 2.18 1.84
N GLY A 419 22.62 1.52 3.00
CA GLY A 419 21.68 1.90 4.04
C GLY A 419 20.24 1.93 3.51
N PHE A 420 19.50 2.97 3.86
CA PHE A 420 18.13 3.19 3.37
C PHE A 420 18.06 3.85 1.98
N ALA A 421 19.20 4.28 1.40
CA ALA A 421 19.25 5.09 0.18
C ALA A 421 19.48 4.27 -1.11
N ARG A 422 19.21 2.97 -1.06
CA ARG A 422 19.55 2.02 -2.13
C ARG A 422 18.83 2.36 -3.42
N ASP A 423 17.53 2.63 -3.33
CA ASP A 423 16.69 2.88 -4.50
C ASP A 423 17.02 4.25 -5.12
N GLU A 424 17.24 5.28 -4.30
CA GLU A 424 17.62 6.61 -4.74
C GLU A 424 18.99 6.63 -5.42
N LEU A 425 19.96 5.86 -4.90
CA LEU A 425 21.29 5.70 -5.51
C LEU A 425 21.18 5.03 -6.89
N ILE A 426 20.40 3.95 -7.00
CA ILE A 426 20.16 3.27 -8.28
C ILE A 426 19.55 4.24 -9.28
N LEU A 427 18.52 5.00 -8.88
CA LEU A 427 17.88 6.00 -9.74
C LEU A 427 18.88 7.08 -10.19
N ALA A 428 19.66 7.63 -9.26
CA ALA A 428 20.68 8.63 -9.59
C ALA A 428 21.70 8.09 -10.60
N LEU A 429 22.13 6.84 -10.46
CA LEU A 429 23.04 6.20 -11.42
C LEU A 429 22.37 6.03 -12.79
N LEU A 430 21.12 5.60 -12.84
CA LEU A 430 20.41 5.42 -14.12
C LEU A 430 20.18 6.74 -14.88
N GLU A 431 20.06 7.85 -14.17
CA GLU A 431 19.72 9.17 -14.75
C GLU A 431 20.94 10.07 -14.98
N HIS A 432 21.95 10.01 -14.11
CA HIS A 432 23.04 10.98 -14.04
C HIS A 432 24.44 10.33 -14.07
N ALA A 433 24.56 9.02 -14.35
CA ALA A 433 25.88 8.39 -14.42
C ALA A 433 26.75 8.98 -15.54
N THR A 434 27.83 9.64 -15.14
CA THR A 434 28.89 10.10 -16.05
C THR A 434 29.69 8.91 -16.61
N PRO A 435 30.51 9.10 -17.67
CA PRO A 435 31.37 8.03 -18.18
C PRO A 435 32.31 7.43 -17.12
N ALA A 436 32.85 8.26 -16.22
CA ALA A 436 33.72 7.80 -15.13
C ALA A 436 32.97 6.92 -14.11
N VAL A 437 31.71 7.25 -13.82
CA VAL A 437 30.83 6.42 -12.98
C VAL A 437 30.54 5.08 -13.66
N HIS A 438 30.28 5.07 -14.98
CA HIS A 438 30.11 3.82 -15.75
C HIS A 438 31.35 2.94 -15.72
N GLU A 439 32.54 3.50 -15.91
CA GLU A 439 33.81 2.76 -15.82
C GLU A 439 34.00 2.16 -14.43
N LYS A 440 33.70 2.92 -13.37
CA LYS A 440 33.76 2.43 -11.99
C LYS A 440 32.78 1.28 -11.75
N LEU A 441 31.54 1.37 -12.23
CA LEU A 441 30.55 0.29 -12.12
C LEU A 441 31.05 -0.98 -12.82
N ARG A 442 31.64 -0.88 -14.03
CA ARG A 442 32.22 -2.03 -14.74
C ARG A 442 33.39 -2.65 -13.98
N ALA A 443 34.23 -1.82 -13.37
CA ALA A 443 35.32 -2.30 -12.53
C ALA A 443 34.80 -3.03 -11.28
N LEU A 444 33.71 -2.55 -10.67
CA LEU A 444 33.06 -3.20 -9.52
C LEU A 444 32.38 -4.52 -9.92
N GLU A 445 31.72 -4.59 -11.07
CA GLU A 445 31.17 -5.82 -11.65
C GLU A 445 32.27 -6.86 -11.87
N ALA A 446 33.38 -6.46 -12.50
CA ALA A 446 34.54 -7.33 -12.71
C ALA A 446 35.18 -7.80 -11.38
N GLY A 447 35.05 -6.98 -10.32
CA GLY A 447 35.44 -7.32 -8.95
C GLY A 447 34.44 -8.20 -8.19
N GLY A 448 33.33 -8.60 -8.81
CA GLY A 448 32.33 -9.50 -8.23
C GLY A 448 31.14 -8.82 -7.53
N SER A 449 30.94 -7.50 -7.71
CA SER A 449 29.78 -6.80 -7.16
C SER A 449 28.51 -7.14 -7.94
N GLN A 450 27.60 -7.91 -7.32
CA GLN A 450 26.29 -8.24 -7.90
C GLN A 450 25.41 -6.99 -8.09
N GLU A 451 25.53 -6.02 -7.18
CA GLU A 451 24.77 -4.76 -7.24
C GLU A 451 25.17 -3.95 -8.48
N ALA A 452 26.47 -3.81 -8.74
CA ALA A 452 26.98 -3.12 -9.92
C ALA A 452 26.56 -3.84 -11.22
N ALA A 453 26.59 -5.17 -11.23
CA ALA A 453 26.12 -5.98 -12.37
C ALA A 453 24.62 -5.73 -12.65
N GLY A 454 23.78 -5.71 -11.62
CA GLY A 454 22.36 -5.42 -11.74
C GLY A 454 22.06 -4.01 -12.27
N ILE A 455 22.82 -3.00 -11.82
CA ILE A 455 22.67 -1.61 -12.30
C ILE A 455 23.09 -1.48 -13.77
N LEU A 456 24.23 -2.06 -14.14
CA LEU A 456 24.71 -2.04 -15.54
C LEU A 456 23.76 -2.75 -16.49
N GLN A 457 23.12 -3.83 -16.04
CA GLN A 457 22.10 -4.53 -16.82
C GLN A 457 20.90 -3.61 -17.10
N ARG A 458 20.38 -2.94 -16.06
CA ARG A 458 19.27 -1.96 -16.21
C ARG A 458 19.64 -0.78 -17.12
N MET A 459 20.89 -0.32 -17.06
CA MET A 459 21.38 0.74 -17.96
C MET A 459 21.38 0.31 -19.42
N ARG A 460 21.76 -0.94 -19.73
CA ARG A 460 21.74 -1.49 -21.09
C ARG A 460 20.31 -1.62 -21.60
N GLU A 461 19.41 -2.15 -20.78
CA GLU A 461 17.98 -2.28 -21.12
C GLU A 461 17.35 -0.93 -21.48
N ARG A 462 17.74 0.15 -20.81
CA ARG A 462 17.29 1.53 -21.11
C ARG A 462 17.92 2.12 -22.38
N ALA A 463 19.12 1.70 -22.77
CA ALA A 463 19.81 2.20 -23.96
C ALA A 463 19.24 1.63 -25.27
N ASP A 464 18.61 0.46 -25.20
CA ASP A 464 18.00 -0.24 -26.33
C ASP A 464 16.53 0.17 -26.59
N GLU A 465 15.96 1.06 -25.75
CA GLU A 465 14.64 1.66 -25.99
C GLU A 465 14.74 2.78 -27.06
N PRO A 466 13.95 2.75 -28.14
CA PRO A 466 13.92 3.82 -29.13
C PRO A 466 13.39 5.10 -28.48
N ARG A 467 14.18 6.17 -28.54
CA ARG A 467 13.85 7.51 -28.02
C ARG A 467 12.69 8.19 -28.73
#